data_AF-A0A815M953-F1
#
_entry.id   AF-A0A815M953-F1
#
_cell.length_a   1.000
_cell.length_b   1.000
_cell.length_c   1.000
_cell.angle_alpha   90.00
_cell.angle_beta   90.00
_cell.angle_gamma   90.00
#
_symmetry.space_group_name_H-M   'P 1'
#
loop_
_entity.id
_entity.type
_entity.pdbx_description
1 polymer ?
#
loop_
_entity_poly.entity_id
_entity_poly.type
_entity_poly.pdbx_seq_one_letter_code
_entity_poly.pdbx_strand_id
1 'polypeptide(L)'
;MGDYSKALEFYEKAHKIYEKALPPNHPHLATSYNNIGLVYNNMGDYSKALEFYEKAYKIYEKALPPNHPDLASSYNNIGGVYNSMGDYSKALEFYEKSLKIREKALPPNHPDLAISYNNSGLVYKK
;
A
#
# COMPACT_ATOMS: atom_id res chain seq x y z
N MET A 1 2.75 14.77 17.67
CA MET A 1 3.56 14.26 16.56
C MET A 1 4.05 12.88 16.93
N GLY A 2 3.91 11.89 16.03
CA GLY A 2 4.43 10.54 16.26
C GLY A 2 5.95 10.51 16.12
N ASP A 3 6.61 9.63 16.87
CA ASP A 3 8.05 9.40 16.77
C ASP A 3 8.34 8.47 15.58
N TYR A 4 8.47 9.05 14.38
CA TYR A 4 8.71 8.32 13.14
C TYR A 4 10.05 7.58 13.12
N SER A 5 11.08 8.15 13.76
CA SER A 5 12.40 7.52 13.88
C SER A 5 12.30 6.22 14.68
N LYS A 6 11.61 6.25 15.82
CA LYS A 6 11.37 5.06 16.64
C LYS A 6 10.47 4.06 15.93
N ALA A 7 9.45 4.51 15.19
CA ALA A 7 8.61 3.63 14.38
C ALA A 7 9.43 2.88 13.31
N LEU A 8 10.29 3.58 12.56
CA LEU A 8 11.19 2.97 11.59
C LEU A 8 12.11 1.95 12.25
N GLU A 9 12.70 2.27 13.40
CA GLU A 9 13.57 1.35 14.14
C GLU A 9 12.86 0.02 14.44
N PHE A 10 11.63 0.07 14.96
CA PHE A 10 10.85 -1.14 15.26
C PHE A 10 10.45 -1.91 14.01
N TYR A 11 9.99 -1.24 12.96
CA TYR A 11 9.58 -1.91 11.72
C TYR A 11 10.77 -2.53 10.99
N GLU A 12 11.94 -1.88 10.96
CA GLU A 12 13.16 -2.45 10.39
C GLU A 12 13.67 -3.66 11.18
N LYS A 13 13.59 -3.62 12.52
CA LYS A 13 13.90 -4.80 13.35
C LYS A 13 12.97 -5.97 13.04
N ALA A 14 11.66 -5.72 12.94
CA ALA A 14 10.69 -6.74 12.57
C ALA A 14 10.97 -7.30 11.16
N HIS A 15 11.26 -6.42 10.20
CA HIS A 15 11.61 -6.81 8.84
C HIS A 15 12.82 -7.74 8.79
N LYS A 16 13.90 -7.40 9.50
CA LYS A 16 15.12 -8.24 9.59
C LYS A 16 14.85 -9.62 10.21
N ILE A 17 13.90 -9.73 11.13
CA ILE A 17 13.49 -11.02 11.70
C ILE A 17 12.74 -11.83 10.64
N TYR A 18 11.78 -11.23 9.96
CA TYR A 18 11.03 -11.89 8.88
C TYR A 18 11.95 -12.34 7.74
N GLU A 19 12.90 -11.51 7.33
CA GLU A 19 13.85 -11.82 6.25
C GLU A 19 14.70 -13.06 6.57
N LYS A 20 15.08 -13.26 7.83
CA LYS A 20 15.83 -14.44 8.27
C LYS A 20 14.97 -15.69 8.46
N ALA A 21 13.70 -15.50 8.84
CA ALA A 21 12.83 -16.60 9.27
C ALA A 21 11.93 -17.14 8.15
N LEU A 22 11.70 -16.38 7.08
CA LEU A 22 10.66 -16.66 6.09
C LEU A 22 11.24 -16.77 4.67
N PRO A 23 10.57 -17.53 3.77
CA PRO A 23 10.95 -17.55 2.36
C PRO A 23 10.76 -16.16 1.70
N PRO A 24 11.50 -15.85 0.62
CA PRO A 24 11.56 -14.50 0.03
C PRO A 24 10.22 -13.89 -0.41
N ASN A 25 9.21 -14.71 -0.70
CA ASN A 25 7.88 -14.26 -1.13
C ASN A 25 6.83 -14.42 -0.02
N HIS A 26 7.21 -14.56 1.25
CA HIS A 26 6.22 -14.71 2.31
C HIS A 26 5.43 -13.39 2.52
N PRO A 27 4.09 -13.40 2.60
CA PRO A 27 3.26 -12.19 2.73
C PRO A 27 3.63 -11.26 3.89
N HIS A 28 4.11 -11.80 5.02
CA HIS A 28 4.60 -10.98 6.14
C HIS A 28 5.79 -10.06 5.78
N LEU A 29 6.65 -10.46 4.82
CA LEU A 29 7.70 -9.56 4.31
C LEU A 29 7.07 -8.34 3.64
N ALA A 30 6.02 -8.54 2.83
CA ALA A 30 5.28 -7.45 2.21
C ALA A 30 4.60 -6.55 3.26
N THR A 31 3.97 -7.13 4.28
CA THR A 31 3.37 -6.35 5.38
C THR A 31 4.39 -5.46 6.07
N SER A 32 5.59 -6.00 6.36
CA SER A 32 6.64 -5.20 7.00
C SER A 32 7.16 -4.07 6.10
N TYR A 33 7.31 -4.29 4.79
CA TYR A 33 7.63 -3.22 3.84
C TYR A 33 6.52 -2.16 3.75
N ASN A 34 5.24 -2.56 3.75
CA ASN A 34 4.12 -1.63 3.78
C ASN A 34 4.16 -0.70 5.00
N ASN A 35 4.47 -1.24 6.18
CA ASN A 35 4.57 -0.43 7.39
C ASN A 35 5.71 0.61 7.31
N ILE A 36 6.86 0.22 6.76
CA ILE A 36 7.99 1.14 6.53
C ILE A 36 7.59 2.23 5.52
N GLY A 37 6.94 1.85 4.41
CA GLY A 37 6.44 2.78 3.40
C GLY A 37 5.43 3.78 3.98
N LEU A 38 4.56 3.35 4.87
CA LEU A 38 3.60 4.21 5.57
C LEU A 38 4.28 5.27 6.44
N VAL A 39 5.36 4.90 7.15
CA VAL A 39 6.11 5.86 7.95
C VAL A 39 6.74 6.92 7.05
N TYR A 40 7.39 6.53 5.95
CA TYR A 40 7.96 7.48 4.99
C TYR A 40 6.91 8.38 4.33
N ASN A 41 5.73 7.83 4.00
CA ASN A 41 4.63 8.61 3.48
C ASN A 41 4.17 9.69 4.48
N ASN A 42 4.05 9.32 5.76
CA ASN A 42 3.67 10.26 6.82
C ASN A 42 4.75 11.31 7.11
N MET A 43 6.02 11.01 6.80
CA MET A 43 7.13 11.98 6.86
C MET A 43 7.19 12.90 5.64
N GLY A 44 6.41 12.63 4.58
CA GLY A 44 6.49 13.33 3.30
C GLY A 44 7.65 12.89 2.41
N ASP A 45 8.39 11.83 2.77
CA ASP A 45 9.41 11.21 1.91
C ASP A 45 8.72 10.23 0.93
N TYR A 46 8.03 10.82 -0.04
CA TYR A 46 7.21 10.07 -0.99
C TYR A 46 8.02 9.13 -1.89
N SER A 47 9.27 9.49 -2.21
CA SER A 47 10.16 8.63 -2.99
C SER A 47 10.47 7.32 -2.26
N LYS A 48 10.82 7.37 -0.97
CA LYS A 48 11.01 6.15 -0.18
C LYS A 48 9.70 5.42 0.06
N ALA A 49 8.60 6.14 0.30
CA ALA A 49 7.29 5.51 0.47
C ALA A 49 6.93 4.63 -0.74
N LEU A 50 7.08 5.16 -1.96
CA LEU A 50 6.86 4.41 -3.20
C LEU A 50 7.79 3.20 -3.31
N GLU A 51 9.09 3.38 -3.05
CA GLU A 51 10.06 2.28 -3.09
C GLU A 51 9.63 1.09 -2.21
N PHE A 52 9.22 1.37 -0.97
CA PHE A 52 8.80 0.36 -0.02
C PHE A 52 7.44 -0.26 -0.36
N TYR A 53 6.47 0.53 -0.81
CA TYR A 53 5.19 0.00 -1.28
C TYR A 53 5.33 -0.87 -2.54
N GLU A 54 6.23 -0.52 -3.47
CA GLU A 54 6.53 -1.35 -4.64
C GLU A 54 7.21 -2.68 -4.28
N LYS A 55 8.12 -2.67 -3.29
CA LYS A 55 8.70 -3.89 -2.73
C LYS A 55 7.64 -4.81 -2.12
N ALA A 56 6.70 -4.24 -1.35
CA ALA A 56 5.58 -4.98 -0.79
C ALA A 56 4.68 -5.57 -1.90
N TYR A 57 4.30 -4.75 -2.88
CA TYR A 57 3.50 -5.18 -4.03
C TYR A 57 4.11 -6.38 -4.76
N LYS A 58 5.41 -6.32 -5.09
CA LYS A 58 6.11 -7.41 -5.81
C LYS A 58 6.09 -8.73 -5.05
N ILE A 59 6.12 -8.70 -3.72
CA ILE A 59 6.00 -9.91 -2.90
C ILE A 59 4.57 -10.42 -2.92
N TYR A 60 3.58 -9.55 -2.67
CA TYR A 60 2.18 -9.93 -2.71
C TYR A 60 1.75 -10.49 -4.07
N GLU A 61 2.22 -9.91 -5.18
CA GLU A 61 1.94 -10.35 -6.54
C GLU A 61 2.42 -11.78 -6.80
N LYS A 62 3.55 -12.17 -6.22
CA LYS A 62 4.08 -13.54 -6.33
C LYS A 62 3.44 -14.52 -5.37
N ALA A 63 2.97 -14.03 -4.22
CA ALA A 63 2.52 -14.87 -3.11
C ALA A 63 1.02 -15.15 -3.10
N LEU A 64 0.22 -14.27 -3.71
CA LEU A 64 -1.22 -14.25 -3.54
C LEU A 64 -1.97 -14.38 -4.88
N PRO A 65 -3.23 -14.84 -4.85
CA PRO A 65 -4.08 -14.83 -6.03
C PRO A 65 -4.29 -13.40 -6.58
N PRO A 66 -4.52 -13.22 -7.89
CA PRO A 66 -4.61 -11.89 -8.52
C PRO A 66 -5.67 -10.93 -7.96
N ASN A 67 -6.73 -11.46 -7.34
CA ASN A 67 -7.82 -10.67 -6.76
C ASN A 67 -7.71 -10.54 -5.21
N HIS A 68 -6.55 -10.82 -4.62
CA HIS A 68 -6.40 -10.77 -3.17
C HIS A 68 -6.52 -9.32 -2.64
N PRO A 69 -7.24 -9.07 -1.52
CA PRO A 69 -7.40 -7.72 -0.95
C PRO A 69 -6.08 -6.97 -0.68
N ASP A 70 -5.01 -7.67 -0.30
CA ASP A 70 -3.70 -7.05 -0.07
C ASP A 70 -3.07 -6.42 -1.33
N LEU A 71 -3.37 -6.96 -2.52
CA LEU A 71 -2.95 -6.34 -3.79
C LEU A 71 -3.71 -5.03 -4.01
N ALA A 72 -5.01 -4.99 -3.71
CA ALA A 72 -5.79 -3.76 -3.75
C ALA A 72 -5.27 -2.73 -2.75
N SER A 73 -4.96 -3.14 -1.53
CA SER A 73 -4.38 -2.27 -0.50
C SER A 73 -3.03 -1.70 -0.93
N SER A 74 -2.19 -2.49 -1.60
CA SER A 74 -0.89 -2.02 -2.12
C SER A 74 -1.07 -0.95 -3.19
N TYR A 75 -1.98 -1.17 -4.16
CA TYR A 75 -2.32 -0.16 -5.15
C TYR A 75 -2.93 1.10 -4.53
N ASN A 76 -3.79 0.94 -3.53
CA ASN A 76 -4.38 2.07 -2.80
C ASN A 76 -3.31 2.92 -2.10
N ASN A 77 -2.30 2.29 -1.48
CA ASN A 77 -1.22 2.99 -0.81
C ASN A 77 -0.37 3.78 -1.82
N ILE A 78 -0.02 3.17 -2.96
CA ILE A 78 0.72 3.84 -4.04
C ILE A 78 -0.07 5.02 -4.59
N GLY A 79 -1.38 4.85 -4.85
CA GLY A 79 -2.26 5.94 -5.28
C GLY A 79 -2.35 7.07 -4.26
N GLY A 80 -2.36 6.73 -2.97
CA GLY A 80 -2.30 7.71 -1.87
C GLY A 80 -1.02 8.55 -1.86
N VAL A 81 0.12 7.95 -2.16
CA VAL A 81 1.38 8.69 -2.28
C VAL A 81 1.32 9.66 -3.46
N TYR A 82 0.90 9.22 -4.65
CA TYR A 82 0.77 10.09 -5.82
C TYR A 82 -0.23 11.24 -5.60
N ASN A 83 -1.35 10.97 -4.92
CA ASN A 83 -2.31 12.00 -4.54
C ASN A 83 -1.68 13.04 -3.61
N SER A 84 -0.85 12.60 -2.65
CA SER A 84 -0.13 13.49 -1.73
C SER A 84 0.96 14.31 -2.42
N MET A 85 1.51 13.82 -3.53
CA MET A 85 2.42 14.53 -4.42
C MET A 85 1.73 15.50 -5.39
N GLY A 86 0.39 15.45 -5.50
CA GLY A 86 -0.38 16.20 -6.49
C GLY A 86 -0.40 15.60 -7.90
N ASP A 87 0.14 14.39 -8.08
CA ASP A 87 0.04 13.64 -9.34
C ASP A 87 -1.30 12.88 -9.39
N TYR A 88 -2.36 13.64 -9.61
CA TYR A 88 -3.74 13.14 -9.58
C TYR A 88 -4.04 12.12 -10.67
N SER A 89 -3.39 12.24 -11.83
CA SER A 89 -3.54 11.28 -12.93
C SER A 89 -3.02 9.89 -12.53
N LYS A 90 -1.81 9.81 -11.96
CA LYS A 90 -1.30 8.53 -11.44
C LYS A 90 -2.09 8.05 -10.24
N ALA A 91 -2.49 8.94 -9.34
CA ALA A 91 -3.31 8.56 -8.19
C ALA A 91 -4.59 7.82 -8.63
N LEU A 92 -5.31 8.37 -9.61
CA LEU A 92 -6.51 7.74 -10.19
C LEU A 92 -6.19 6.38 -10.82
N GLU A 93 -5.14 6.28 -11.63
CA GLU A 93 -4.74 5.00 -12.25
C GLU A 93 -4.57 3.90 -11.20
N PHE A 94 -3.90 4.20 -10.09
CA PHE A 94 -3.67 3.25 -9.02
C PHE A 94 -4.92 2.97 -8.18
N TYR A 95 -5.76 3.97 -7.91
CA TYR A 95 -7.03 3.76 -7.22
C TYR A 95 -8.01 2.91 -8.06
N GLU A 96 -8.05 3.09 -9.38
CA GLU A 96 -8.85 2.26 -10.29
C GLU A 96 -8.39 0.79 -10.29
N LYS A 97 -7.06 0.55 -10.30
CA LYS A 97 -6.50 -0.81 -10.15
C LYS A 97 -6.93 -1.46 -8.84
N SER A 98 -6.88 -0.72 -7.72
CA SER A 98 -7.37 -1.18 -6.42
C SER A 98 -8.86 -1.50 -6.43
N LEU A 99 -9.68 -0.58 -6.96
CA LEU A 99 -11.13 -0.75 -7.05
C LEU A 99 -11.49 -2.00 -7.86
N LYS A 100 -10.87 -2.21 -9.03
CA LYS A 100 -11.12 -3.36 -9.89
C LYS A 100 -10.86 -4.71 -9.21
N ILE A 101 -9.86 -4.77 -8.33
CA ILE A 101 -9.60 -5.97 -7.52
C ILE A 101 -10.71 -6.16 -6.48
N ARG A 102 -11.06 -5.09 -5.75
CA ARG A 102 -12.11 -5.14 -4.71
C ARG A 102 -13.47 -5.50 -5.29
N GLU A 103 -13.86 -4.96 -6.44
CA GLU A 103 -15.14 -5.28 -7.12
C GLU A 103 -15.24 -6.76 -7.52
N LYS A 104 -14.11 -7.41 -7.82
CA LYS A 104 -14.08 -8.84 -8.13
C LYS A 104 -14.06 -9.73 -6.89
N ALA A 105 -13.48 -9.25 -5.80
CA ALA A 105 -13.23 -10.04 -4.61
C ALA A 105 -14.33 -9.91 -3.53
N LEU A 106 -15.08 -8.82 -3.55
CA LEU A 106 -15.99 -8.42 -2.47
C LEU A 106 -17.43 -8.28 -2.97
N PRO A 107 -18.43 -8.49 -2.09
CA PRO A 107 -19.81 -8.22 -2.43
C PRO A 107 -20.03 -6.70 -2.65
N PRO A 108 -21.02 -6.30 -3.48
CA PRO A 108 -21.23 -4.90 -3.87
C PRO A 108 -21.41 -3.89 -2.71
N ASN A 109 -21.85 -4.35 -1.53
CA ASN A 109 -22.09 -3.50 -0.36
C ASN A 109 -20.92 -3.53 0.66
N HIS A 110 -19.76 -4.06 0.28
CA HIS A 110 -18.61 -4.13 1.19
C HIS A 110 -18.02 -2.73 1.48
N PRO A 111 -17.74 -2.36 2.74
CA PRO A 111 -17.21 -1.04 3.10
C PRO A 111 -15.93 -0.63 2.35
N ASP A 112 -15.05 -1.58 2.03
CA ASP A 112 -13.82 -1.28 1.27
C ASP A 112 -14.07 -0.74 -0.14
N LEU A 113 -15.21 -1.06 -0.76
CA LEU A 113 -15.62 -0.44 -2.03
C LEU A 113 -15.92 1.05 -1.83
N ALA A 114 -16.61 1.40 -0.74
CA ALA A 114 -16.85 2.79 -0.39
C ALA A 114 -15.55 3.58 -0.15
N ILE A 115 -14.55 2.96 0.49
CA ILE A 115 -13.21 3.57 0.63
C ILE A 115 -12.59 3.84 -0.74
N SER A 116 -12.65 2.89 -1.67
CA SER A 116 -12.12 3.08 -3.03
C SER A 116 -12.82 4.22 -3.77
N TYR A 117 -14.16 4.26 -3.76
CA TYR A 117 -14.91 5.34 -4.40
C TYR A 117 -14.63 6.70 -3.76
N ASN A 118 -14.50 6.77 -2.43
CA ASN A 118 -14.14 8.00 -1.73
C ASN A 118 -12.75 8.48 -2.14
N ASN A 119 -11.76 7.59 -2.25
CA ASN A 119 -10.41 7.96 -2.65
C ASN A 119 -10.39 8.54 -4.07
N SER A 120 -11.06 7.90 -5.04
CA SER A 120 -11.18 8.45 -6.39
C SER A 120 -11.95 9.77 -6.41
N GLY A 121 -13.06 9.88 -5.67
CA GLY A 121 -13.85 11.11 -5.55
C GLY A 121 -13.06 12.27 -4.95
N LEU A 122 -12.18 12.01 -3.99
CA LEU A 122 -11.28 13.02 -3.42
C LEU A 122 -10.30 13.57 -4.46
N VAL A 123 -9.83 12.73 -5.39
CA VAL A 123 -8.92 13.15 -6.44
C VAL A 123 -9.62 14.00 -7.49
N TYR A 124 -10.85 13.65 -7.90
CA TYR A 124 -11.62 14.46 -8.86
C TYR A 124 -11.98 15.88 -8.36
N LYS A 125 -11.83 16.15 -7.06
CA LYS A 125 -12.03 17.48 -6.45
C LYS A 125 -10.78 18.37 -6.51
N LYS A 126 -9.66 17.87 -7.02
CA LYS A 126 -8.37 18.57 -7.04
C LYS A 126 -8.09 19.18 -8.40
#